data_AF-A0A7W0GHN1-F1
#
_entry.id   AF-A0A7W0GHN1-F1
#
_cell.length_a   1.000
_cell.length_b   1.000
_cell.length_c   1.000
_cell.angle_alpha   90.00
_cell.angle_beta   90.00
_cell.angle_gamma   90.00
#
_symmetry.space_group_name_H-M   'P 1'
#
loop_
_entity.id
_entity.type
_entity.pdbx_description
1 polymer ?
#
loop_
_entity_poly.entity_id
_entity_poly.type
_entity_poly.pdbx_seq_one_letter_code
_entity_poly.pdbx_strand_id
1 'polypeptide(L)'
;MVNTGDTAWILTSASMVLLMTPGLALFYGGMVRAKSVLNMMMMSFGALALISVLWVLYGYSMAFGDDLGSTADGGPGLLGDPFQYLGLKGLMEDVTSEAGGLPPMAFVGFQAVFAIITVALISGAIADRAKFGAWM
;
A
#
# COMPACT_ATOMS: atom_id res chain seq x y z
N MET A 1 -21.39 15.22 4.32
CA MET A 1 -22.14 13.95 4.39
C MET A 1 -21.36 12.90 3.62
N VAL A 2 -21.33 11.65 4.07
CA VAL A 2 -20.61 10.58 3.38
C VAL A 2 -21.31 10.22 2.06
N ASN A 3 -20.57 10.17 0.96
CA ASN A 3 -21.08 9.62 -0.30
C ASN A 3 -20.94 8.09 -0.27
N THR A 4 -22.06 7.41 0.01
CA THR A 4 -22.09 5.95 0.14
C THR A 4 -21.81 5.23 -1.18
N GLY A 5 -22.18 5.82 -2.32
CA GLY A 5 -21.90 5.26 -3.66
C GLY A 5 -20.42 5.24 -3.96
N ASP A 6 -19.75 6.37 -3.78
CA ASP A 6 -18.30 6.49 -4.02
C ASP A 6 -17.50 5.64 -3.02
N THR A 7 -17.95 5.59 -1.77
CA THR A 7 -17.34 4.74 -0.73
C THR A 7 -17.47 3.25 -1.08
N ALA A 8 -18.65 2.79 -1.51
CA ALA A 8 -18.83 1.40 -1.91
C ALA A 8 -17.96 1.04 -3.14
N TRP A 9 -17.86 1.96 -4.11
CA TRP A 9 -17.04 1.78 -5.29
C TRP A 9 -15.55 1.69 -4.95
N ILE A 10 -15.04 2.58 -4.08
CA ILE A 10 -13.61 2.57 -3.74
C ILE A 10 -13.23 1.32 -2.94
N LEU A 11 -14.08 0.86 -2.02
CA LEU A 11 -13.83 -0.37 -1.25
C LEU A 11 -13.88 -1.62 -2.14
N THR A 12 -14.81 -1.65 -3.10
CA THR A 12 -14.88 -2.73 -4.10
C THR A 12 -13.64 -2.73 -4.97
N SER A 13 -13.23 -1.57 -5.46
CA SER A 13 -12.02 -1.39 -6.27
C SER A 13 -10.76 -1.81 -5.49
N ALA A 14 -10.64 -1.41 -4.23
CA ALA A 14 -9.53 -1.81 -3.35
C ALA A 14 -9.48 -3.34 -3.18
N SER A 15 -10.63 -3.99 -3.03
CA SER A 15 -10.73 -5.45 -2.92
C SER A 15 -10.26 -6.16 -4.19
N MET A 16 -10.60 -5.62 -5.36
CA MET A 16 -10.13 -6.13 -6.66
C MET A 16 -8.61 -6.00 -6.81
N VAL A 17 -8.03 -4.87 -6.40
CA VAL A 17 -6.57 -4.67 -6.44
C VAL A 17 -5.87 -5.57 -5.42
N LEU A 18 -6.43 -5.73 -4.21
CA LEU A 18 -5.87 -6.64 -3.21
C LEU A 18 -5.78 -8.08 -3.73
N LEU A 19 -6.79 -8.54 -4.47
CA LEU A 19 -6.82 -9.87 -5.10
C LEU A 19 -5.70 -10.08 -6.12
N MET A 20 -5.12 -9.02 -6.68
CA MET A 20 -3.95 -9.13 -7.55
C MET A 20 -2.71 -9.64 -6.79
N THR A 21 -2.57 -9.37 -5.48
CA THR A 21 -1.40 -9.82 -4.70
C THR A 21 -1.27 -11.35 -4.62
N PRO A 22 -2.31 -12.12 -4.22
CA PRO A 22 -2.26 -13.58 -4.34
C PRO A 22 -2.26 -14.04 -5.80
N GLY A 23 -2.90 -13.30 -6.72
CA GLY A 23 -2.82 -13.57 -8.15
C GLY A 23 -1.37 -13.55 -8.67
N LEU A 24 -0.56 -12.59 -8.25
CA LEU A 24 0.86 -12.49 -8.55
C LEU A 24 1.67 -13.61 -7.90
N ALA A 25 1.35 -13.99 -6.66
CA ALA A 25 2.01 -15.10 -5.98
C ALA A 25 1.82 -16.42 -6.75
N LEU A 26 0.62 -16.67 -7.27
CA LEU A 26 0.33 -17.82 -8.11
C LEU A 26 0.98 -17.70 -9.50
N PHE A 27 0.95 -16.51 -10.11
CA PHE A 27 1.53 -16.25 -11.42
C PHE A 27 3.06 -16.45 -11.42
N TYR A 28 3.78 -15.76 -10.52
CA TYR A 28 5.23 -15.93 -10.37
C TYR A 28 5.58 -17.29 -9.79
N GLY A 29 4.77 -17.83 -8.87
CA GLY A 29 4.91 -19.19 -8.36
C GLY A 29 4.85 -20.26 -9.46
N GLY A 30 3.97 -20.10 -10.45
CA GLY A 30 3.86 -21.01 -11.59
C GLY A 30 5.02 -20.91 -12.60
N MET A 31 5.75 -19.80 -12.61
CA MET A 31 6.91 -19.59 -13.51
C MET A 31 8.25 -20.01 -12.90
N VAL A 32 8.32 -20.20 -11.57
CA VAL A 32 9.53 -20.69 -10.90
C VAL A 32 9.59 -22.21 -10.82
N ARG A 33 10.77 -22.74 -10.50
CA ARG A 33 10.96 -24.18 -10.29
C ARG A 33 10.15 -24.66 -9.09
N ALA A 34 9.63 -25.88 -9.15
CA ALA A 34 8.81 -26.51 -8.09
C ALA A 34 9.41 -26.36 -6.67
N LYS A 35 10.73 -26.52 -6.54
CA LYS A 35 11.45 -26.40 -5.25
C LYS A 35 11.42 -24.98 -4.64
N SER A 36 11.13 -23.96 -5.46
CA SER A 36 11.20 -22.56 -5.08
C SER A 36 9.83 -21.87 -5.01
N VAL A 37 8.76 -22.56 -5.41
CA VAL A 37 7.39 -22.02 -5.42
C VAL A 37 7.00 -21.54 -4.02
N LEU A 38 7.32 -22.32 -2.98
CA LEU A 38 7.03 -21.94 -1.60
C LEU A 38 7.73 -20.62 -1.22
N ASN A 39 9.03 -20.49 -1.54
CA ASN A 39 9.79 -19.27 -1.25
C ASN A 39 9.21 -18.07 -2.00
N MET A 40 8.80 -18.25 -3.27
CA MET A 40 8.16 -17.21 -4.07
C MET A 40 6.82 -16.77 -3.45
N MET A 41 5.95 -17.72 -3.09
CA MET A 41 4.67 -17.41 -2.44
C MET A 41 4.88 -16.70 -1.10
N MET A 42 5.84 -17.15 -0.29
CA MET A 42 6.18 -16.50 0.98
C MET A 42 6.67 -15.06 0.79
N MET A 43 7.46 -14.77 -0.25
CA MET A 43 7.90 -13.40 -0.53
C MET A 43 6.75 -12.46 -0.89
N SER A 44 5.77 -12.93 -1.67
CA SER A 44 4.60 -12.13 -2.04
C SER A 44 3.63 -11.90 -0.88
N PHE A 45 3.33 -12.93 -0.07
CA PHE A 45 2.51 -12.78 1.14
C PHE A 45 3.24 -12.03 2.26
N GLY A 46 4.56 -12.18 2.35
CA GLY A 46 5.42 -11.42 3.26
C GLY A 46 5.39 -9.92 2.94
N ALA A 47 5.44 -9.56 1.65
CA ALA A 47 5.25 -8.19 1.21
C ALA A 47 3.88 -7.64 1.59
N LEU A 48 2.80 -8.42 1.44
CA LEU A 48 1.47 -8.03 1.91
C LEU A 48 1.48 -7.70 3.41
N ALA A 49 2.00 -8.59 4.25
CA ALA A 49 2.03 -8.39 5.70
C ALA A 49 2.89 -7.20 6.11
N LEU A 50 4.13 -7.12 5.62
CA LEU A 50 5.08 -6.08 6.00
C LEU A 50 4.62 -4.70 5.53
N ILE A 51 4.24 -4.57 4.26
CA ILE A 51 3.85 -3.27 3.70
C ILE A 51 2.54 -2.78 4.31
N SER A 52 1.61 -3.67 4.66
CA SER A 52 0.41 -3.26 5.41
C SER A 52 0.75 -2.58 6.73
N VAL A 53 1.73 -3.11 7.47
CA VAL A 53 2.18 -2.51 8.73
C VAL A 53 2.92 -1.20 8.50
N LEU A 54 3.90 -1.18 7.59
CA LEU A 54 4.67 0.04 7.29
C LEU A 54 3.78 1.16 6.76
N TRP A 55 2.78 0.82 5.94
CA TRP A 55 1.81 1.77 5.41
C TRP A 55 1.04 2.50 6.52
N VAL A 56 0.54 1.75 7.50
CA VAL A 56 -0.18 2.30 8.66
C VAL A 56 0.74 3.11 9.56
N LEU A 57 1.98 2.64 9.78
CA LEU A 57 2.91 3.32 10.70
C LEU A 57 3.34 4.69 10.18
N TYR A 58 3.80 4.77 8.94
CA TYR A 58 4.30 6.03 8.37
C TYR A 58 4.16 6.15 6.85
N GLY A 59 3.92 5.05 6.13
CA GLY A 59 3.88 5.04 4.67
C GLY A 59 2.79 5.94 4.08
N TYR A 60 1.60 5.94 4.67
CA TYR A 60 0.53 6.87 4.26
C TYR A 60 0.95 8.33 4.48
N SER A 61 1.52 8.64 5.66
CA SER A 61 1.96 10.00 6.02
C SER A 61 3.04 10.54 5.09
N MET A 62 4.01 9.70 4.69
CA MET A 62 5.05 10.14 3.75
C MET A 62 4.53 10.38 2.33
N ALA A 63 3.44 9.72 1.93
CA ALA A 63 2.90 9.80 0.57
C ALA A 63 1.81 10.86 0.41
N PHE A 64 0.99 11.05 1.46
CA PHE A 64 -0.20 11.91 1.45
C PHE A 64 -0.23 12.94 2.59
N GLY A 65 0.86 13.05 3.35
CA GLY A 65 1.08 14.14 4.31
C GLY A 65 1.49 15.43 3.62
N ASP A 66 1.51 16.51 4.40
CA ASP A 66 1.93 17.83 4.02
C ASP A 66 3.39 17.83 3.60
N ASP A 67 3.69 18.59 2.54
CA ASP A 67 4.98 18.68 1.90
C ASP A 67 6.11 19.11 2.85
N LEU A 68 7.04 18.18 3.11
CA LEU A 68 8.26 18.43 3.84
C LEU A 68 9.27 19.15 2.93
N GLY A 69 9.53 20.42 3.21
CA GLY A 69 10.46 21.24 2.43
C GLY A 69 9.85 22.02 1.29
N SER A 70 8.54 22.34 1.36
CA SER A 70 7.99 23.44 0.56
C SER A 70 8.87 24.67 0.76
N THR A 71 9.53 25.09 -0.32
CA THR A 71 10.34 26.31 -0.30
C THR A 71 9.39 27.50 -0.10
N ALA A 72 9.86 28.57 0.55
CA ALA A 72 9.09 29.80 0.72
C ALA A 72 8.52 30.39 -0.60
N ASP A 73 9.02 29.90 -1.74
CA ASP A 73 8.62 30.26 -3.11
C ASP A 73 7.55 29.33 -3.74
N GLY A 74 6.98 28.39 -2.98
CA GLY A 74 5.84 27.57 -3.45
C GLY A 74 6.18 26.38 -4.34
N GLY A 75 7.43 25.88 -4.30
CA GLY A 75 7.79 24.64 -4.99
C GLY A 75 7.19 23.41 -4.29
N PRO A 76 6.68 22.41 -5.04
CA PRO A 76 6.10 21.20 -4.45
C PRO A 76 7.16 20.43 -3.66
N GLY A 77 6.80 19.99 -2.45
CA GLY A 77 7.65 19.10 -1.68
C GLY A 77 7.78 17.74 -2.38
N LEU A 78 8.95 17.11 -2.27
CA LEU A 78 9.17 15.78 -2.85
C LEU A 78 8.71 14.64 -1.93
N LEU A 79 8.51 14.92 -0.65
CA LEU A 79 8.13 13.96 0.40
C LEU A 79 7.16 14.62 1.38
N GLY A 80 6.15 13.88 1.84
CA GLY A 80 5.30 14.30 2.95
C GLY A 80 5.97 14.08 4.31
N ASP A 81 5.50 14.78 5.34
CA ASP A 81 5.98 14.57 6.72
C ASP A 81 5.60 13.16 7.23
N PRO A 82 6.59 12.28 7.55
CA PRO A 82 6.31 10.95 8.10
C PRO A 82 5.60 10.96 9.47
N PHE A 83 5.65 12.07 10.22
CA PHE A 83 5.15 12.13 11.58
C PHE A 83 3.74 12.73 11.71
N GLN A 84 3.22 13.38 10.66
CA GLN A 84 1.91 14.04 10.68
C GLN A 84 0.76 13.06 10.95
N TYR A 85 0.73 11.95 10.22
CA TYR A 85 -0.28 10.89 10.31
C TYR A 85 0.32 9.57 10.79
N LEU A 86 1.26 9.64 11.74
CA LEU A 86 1.89 8.44 12.30
C LEU A 86 0.82 7.53 12.93
N GLY A 87 0.76 6.27 12.48
CA GLY A 87 -0.26 5.32 12.91
C GLY A 87 -1.69 5.68 12.48
N LEU A 88 -1.85 6.50 11.42
CA LEU A 88 -3.13 7.05 10.96
C LEU A 88 -3.85 7.93 12.00
N LYS A 89 -3.09 8.49 12.95
CA LYS A 89 -3.63 9.39 13.96
C LYS A 89 -4.26 10.62 13.29
N GLY A 90 -5.46 11.00 13.73
CA GLY A 90 -6.20 12.15 13.19
C GLY A 90 -7.11 11.83 12.00
N LEU A 91 -6.88 10.71 11.28
CA LEU A 91 -7.71 10.28 10.13
C LEU A 91 -8.85 9.35 10.53
N MET A 92 -8.79 8.73 11.72
CA MET A 92 -9.81 7.79 12.18
C MET A 92 -11.09 8.46 12.71
N GLU A 93 -10.98 9.69 13.20
CA GLU A 93 -12.11 10.43 13.79
C GLU A 93 -12.91 11.22 12.75
N ASP A 94 -12.32 11.43 11.57
CA ASP A 94 -12.96 12.15 10.48
C ASP A 94 -13.56 11.18 9.46
N VAL A 95 -14.80 11.46 9.05
CA VAL A 95 -15.58 10.66 8.13
C VAL A 95 -15.85 11.40 6.81
N THR A 96 -15.43 12.66 6.68
CA THR A 96 -15.81 13.50 5.52
C THR A 96 -14.71 14.45 5.01
N SER A 97 -13.49 14.42 5.53
CA SER A 97 -12.42 15.36 5.13
C SER A 97 -11.95 15.22 3.68
N GLU A 98 -12.13 14.07 3.05
CA GLU A 98 -11.68 13.90 1.67
C GLU A 98 -12.65 14.52 0.67
N ALA A 99 -12.07 14.99 -0.44
CA ALA A 99 -12.82 15.55 -1.55
C ALA A 99 -13.94 14.60 -2.01
N GLY A 100 -15.16 15.13 -2.14
CA GLY A 100 -16.33 14.34 -2.57
C GLY A 100 -17.09 13.63 -1.44
N GLY A 101 -16.74 13.85 -0.17
CA GLY A 101 -17.43 13.23 0.96
C GLY A 101 -17.03 11.76 1.14
N LEU A 102 -15.82 11.41 0.72
CA LEU A 102 -15.24 10.09 0.93
C LEU A 102 -14.66 10.00 2.36
N PRO A 103 -14.80 8.86 3.05
CA PRO A 103 -14.10 8.65 4.31
C PRO A 103 -12.58 8.54 4.08
N PRO A 104 -11.73 9.26 4.84
CA PRO A 104 -10.27 9.19 4.71
C PRO A 104 -9.74 7.77 4.83
N MET A 105 -10.31 6.97 5.74
CA MET A 105 -9.93 5.56 5.92
C MET A 105 -10.18 4.70 4.67
N ALA A 106 -11.20 5.01 3.87
CA ALA A 106 -11.45 4.30 2.62
C ALA A 106 -10.37 4.62 1.58
N PHE A 107 -9.93 5.88 1.53
CA PHE A 107 -8.82 6.31 0.68
C PHE A 107 -7.49 5.70 1.14
N VAL A 108 -7.19 5.71 2.43
CA VAL A 108 -6.01 5.05 3.03
C VAL A 108 -5.93 3.58 2.61
N GLY A 109 -7.04 2.85 2.73
CA GLY A 109 -7.11 1.43 2.36
C GLY A 109 -6.94 1.21 0.85
N PHE A 110 -7.54 2.08 0.03
CA PHE A 110 -7.36 2.03 -1.43
C PHE A 110 -5.92 2.28 -1.85
N GLN A 111 -5.21 3.19 -1.19
CA GLN A 111 -3.81 3.45 -1.52
C GLN A 111 -2.86 2.36 -0.97
N ALA A 112 -3.21 1.76 0.17
CA ALA A 112 -2.44 0.66 0.77
C ALA A 112 -2.27 -0.51 -0.22
N VAL A 113 -3.31 -0.87 -0.96
CA VAL A 113 -3.25 -1.99 -1.91
C VAL A 113 -2.30 -1.74 -3.09
N PHE A 114 -2.13 -0.47 -3.50
CA PHE A 114 -1.12 -0.10 -4.51
C PHE A 114 0.31 -0.15 -3.96
N ALA A 115 0.52 0.25 -2.71
CA ALA A 115 1.80 0.10 -2.05
C ALA A 115 2.20 -1.38 -1.94
N ILE A 116 1.25 -2.23 -1.53
CA ILE A 116 1.45 -3.69 -1.40
C ILE A 116 1.80 -4.32 -2.74
N ILE A 117 1.00 -4.08 -3.79
CA ILE A 117 1.20 -4.75 -5.08
C ILE A 117 2.53 -4.33 -5.72
N THR A 118 2.95 -3.08 -5.56
CA THR A 118 4.23 -2.57 -6.07
C THR A 118 5.41 -3.38 -5.52
N VAL A 119 5.43 -3.62 -4.20
CA VAL A 119 6.49 -4.41 -3.58
C VAL A 119 6.37 -5.90 -3.92
N ALA A 120 5.14 -6.43 -4.01
CA ALA A 120 4.92 -7.80 -4.45
C ALA A 120 5.43 -8.05 -5.88
N LEU A 121 5.32 -7.07 -6.80
CA LEU A 121 5.88 -7.18 -8.15
C LEU A 121 7.41 -7.27 -8.16
N ILE A 122 8.08 -6.50 -7.29
CA ILE A 122 9.54 -6.55 -7.14
C ILE A 122 10.00 -7.95 -6.70
N SER A 123 9.22 -8.61 -5.82
CA SER A 123 9.54 -9.98 -5.39
C SER A 123 9.63 -10.97 -6.56
N GLY A 124 8.82 -10.79 -7.60
CA GLY A 124 8.83 -11.62 -8.81
C GLY A 124 10.10 -11.45 -9.64
N ALA A 125 10.69 -10.26 -9.67
CA ALA A 125 11.92 -9.99 -10.44
C ALA A 125 13.17 -10.65 -9.84
N ILE A 126 13.18 -10.82 -8.52
CA ILE A 126 14.29 -11.45 -7.78
C ILE A 126 14.00 -12.90 -7.39
N ALA A 127 12.90 -13.46 -7.90
CA ALA A 127 12.53 -14.84 -7.70
C ALA A 127 13.70 -15.77 -8.07
N ASP A 128 13.92 -16.83 -7.28
CA ASP A 128 15.06 -17.76 -7.41
C ASP A 128 16.46 -17.16 -7.19
N ARG A 129 16.60 -15.87 -6.88
CA ARG A 129 17.89 -15.19 -6.66
C ARG A 129 18.09 -14.66 -5.25
N ALA A 130 17.02 -14.50 -4.48
CA ALA A 130 17.06 -14.06 -3.08
C ALA A 130 16.49 -15.12 -2.12
N LYS A 131 16.94 -15.08 -0.86
CA LYS A 131 16.35 -15.84 0.25
C LYS A 131 15.24 -15.00 0.89
N PHE A 132 14.17 -15.64 1.40
CA PHE A 132 13.07 -14.95 2.08
C PHE A 132 13.55 -13.96 3.15
N GLY A 133 14.46 -14.37 4.03
CA GLY A 133 14.94 -13.50 5.12
C GLY A 133 15.79 -12.30 4.70
N ALA A 134 16.30 -12.27 3.46
CA ALA A 134 16.98 -11.09 2.92
C ALA A 134 16.02 -10.19 2.11
N TRP A 135 14.85 -10.72 1.74
CA TRP A 135 13.78 -9.99 1.07
C TRP A 135 12.90 -9.22 2.07
N MET A 136 12.67 -9.80 3.25
CA MET A 136 12.01 -9.16 4.39
C MET A 136 12.91 -8.13 5.04
#